data_AF-A0A7J4E3S5-F1
#
_entry.id   AF-A0A7J4E3S5-F1
#
_cell.length_a   1.000
_cell.length_b   1.000
_cell.length_c   1.000
_cell.angle_alpha   90.00
_cell.angle_beta   90.00
_cell.angle_gamma   90.00
#
_symmetry.space_group_name_H-M   'P 1'
#
loop_
_entity.id
_entity.type
_entity.pdbx_description
1 polymer ?
#
loop_
_entity_poly.entity_id
_entity_poly.type
_entity_poly.pdbx_seq_one_letter_code
_entity_poly.pdbx_strand_id
1 'polypeptide(L)'
;LKEIIDDAQTVSDNVRLETTPEKFVVTAISELSSATFEVEKGSESLLELEVKEPSKATFNLNFLADMVKVGSSTSEIATLEFSTDMPIKLEFNIIQDAVLVYYLAPRIEAA
;
A
#
# COMPACT_ATOMS: atom_id res chain seq x y z
N LEU A 1 7.99 -2.42 2.08
CA LEU A 1 6.98 -1.55 1.42
C LEU A 1 7.58 -0.72 0.28
N LYS A 2 8.56 0.16 0.53
CA LYS A 2 9.17 1.02 -0.49
C LYS A 2 9.56 0.28 -1.77
N GLU A 3 10.29 -0.83 -1.63
CA GLU A 3 10.74 -1.65 -2.77
C GLU A 3 9.57 -2.20 -3.59
N ILE A 4 8.54 -2.74 -2.93
CA ILE A 4 7.31 -3.24 -3.59
C ILE A 4 6.63 -2.14 -4.40
N ILE A 5 6.55 -0.93 -3.85
CA ILE A 5 5.90 0.22 -4.51
C ILE A 5 6.76 0.74 -5.67
N ASP A 6 8.07 0.84 -5.50
CA ASP A 6 9.01 1.25 -6.56
C ASP A 6 8.97 0.25 -7.73
N ASP A 7 9.01 -1.06 -7.45
CA ASP A 7 8.96 -2.10 -8.47
C ASP A 7 7.61 -2.11 -9.20
N ALA A 8 6.50 -1.97 -8.47
CA ALA A 8 5.17 -1.86 -9.05
C ALA A 8 5.04 -0.61 -9.97
N GLN A 9 5.70 0.49 -9.62
CA GLN A 9 5.67 1.74 -10.40
C GLN A 9 6.37 1.60 -11.76
N THR A 10 7.30 0.65 -11.89
CA THR A 10 7.89 0.33 -13.20
C THR A 10 6.91 -0.35 -14.16
N VAL A 11 5.79 -0.87 -13.65
CA VAL A 11 4.80 -1.63 -14.41
C VAL A 11 3.57 -0.79 -14.76
N SER A 12 3.01 -0.03 -13.81
CA SER A 12 1.73 0.67 -14.01
C SER A 12 1.63 1.97 -13.22
N ASP A 13 0.76 2.88 -13.66
CA ASP A 13 0.34 4.06 -12.89
C ASP A 13 -0.73 3.73 -11.84
N ASN A 14 -1.24 2.49 -11.82
CA ASN A 14 -2.29 2.05 -10.92
C ASN A 14 -1.84 0.83 -10.13
N VAL A 15 -2.19 0.80 -8.86
CA VAL A 15 -1.94 -0.33 -7.97
C VAL A 15 -3.23 -0.77 -7.33
N ARG A 16 -3.46 -2.07 -7.30
CA ARG A 16 -4.53 -2.70 -6.54
C ARG A 16 -3.96 -3.28 -5.26
N LEU A 17 -4.54 -2.89 -4.14
CA LEU A 17 -4.23 -3.41 -2.82
C LEU A 17 -5.37 -4.33 -2.39
N GLU A 18 -5.02 -5.53 -1.97
CA GLU A 18 -5.95 -6.54 -1.50
C GLU A 18 -5.47 -7.11 -0.17
N THR A 19 -6.37 -7.34 0.76
CA THR A 19 -6.03 -8.00 2.02
C THR A 19 -7.06 -9.07 2.38
N THR A 20 -6.56 -10.17 2.92
CA THR A 20 -7.32 -11.23 3.58
C THR A 20 -6.75 -11.44 4.97
N PRO A 21 -7.41 -12.21 5.86
CA PRO A 21 -6.84 -12.54 7.17
C PRO A 21 -5.47 -13.24 7.14
N GLU A 22 -5.08 -13.79 5.99
CA GLU A 22 -3.85 -14.56 5.81
C GLU A 22 -2.74 -13.81 5.06
N LYS A 23 -3.09 -12.81 4.23
CA LYS A 23 -2.10 -12.12 3.40
C LYS A 23 -2.53 -10.74 2.94
N PHE A 24 -1.53 -9.93 2.66
CA PHE A 24 -1.63 -8.66 1.93
C PHE A 24 -1.05 -8.83 0.52
N VAL A 25 -1.73 -8.32 -0.50
CA VAL A 25 -1.37 -8.48 -1.91
C VAL A 25 -1.34 -7.11 -2.59
N VAL A 26 -0.27 -6.88 -3.33
CA VAL A 26 -0.06 -5.68 -4.16
C VAL A 26 0.01 -6.11 -5.61
N THR A 27 -0.84 -5.55 -6.46
CA THR A 27 -0.89 -5.90 -7.89
C THR A 27 -0.83 -4.64 -8.75
N ALA A 28 0.11 -4.61 -9.69
CA ALA A 28 0.21 -3.58 -10.73
C ALA A 28 0.11 -4.26 -12.10
N ILE A 29 -0.78 -3.76 -12.96
CA ILE A 29 -1.05 -4.34 -14.28
C ILE A 29 -0.99 -3.23 -15.33
N SER A 30 -0.36 -3.54 -16.46
CA SER A 30 -0.36 -2.76 -17.70
C SER A 30 -0.75 -3.66 -18.87
N GLU A 31 -0.82 -3.09 -20.07
CA GLU A 31 -1.08 -3.83 -21.31
C GLU A 31 -0.05 -4.93 -21.61
N LEU A 32 1.20 -4.75 -21.20
CA LEU A 32 2.32 -5.62 -21.61
C LEU A 32 2.89 -6.46 -20.47
N SER A 33 2.63 -6.08 -19.21
CA SER A 33 3.26 -6.70 -18.04
C SER A 33 2.42 -6.54 -16.78
N SER A 34 2.63 -7.43 -15.82
CA SER A 34 2.03 -7.40 -14.49
C SER A 34 3.06 -7.76 -13.42
N ALA A 35 2.97 -7.12 -12.25
CA ALA A 35 3.69 -7.50 -11.05
C ALA A 35 2.71 -7.77 -9.91
N THR A 36 2.95 -8.86 -9.17
CA THR A 36 2.17 -9.25 -8.00
C THR A 36 3.13 -9.57 -6.86
N PHE A 37 2.91 -8.92 -5.72
CA PHE A 37 3.67 -9.14 -4.49
C PHE A 37 2.70 -9.64 -3.42
N GLU A 38 3.06 -10.72 -2.75
CA GLU A 38 2.28 -11.29 -1.65
C GLU A 38 3.11 -11.24 -0.36
N VAL A 39 2.50 -10.72 0.71
CA VAL A 39 3.08 -10.67 2.04
C VAL A 39 2.17 -11.46 2.96
N GLU A 40 2.63 -12.65 3.36
CA GLU A 40 1.89 -13.55 4.24
C GLU A 40 1.93 -13.07 5.70
N LYS A 41 0.86 -13.40 6.44
CA LYS A 41 0.80 -13.17 7.87
C LYS A 41 1.91 -13.91 8.60
N GLY A 42 2.65 -13.19 9.44
CA GLY A 42 3.79 -13.74 10.19
C GLY A 42 5.10 -13.77 9.41
N SER A 43 5.15 -13.22 8.19
CA SER A 43 6.42 -12.94 7.51
C SER A 43 7.24 -11.89 8.26
N GLU A 44 8.57 -11.95 8.13
CA GLU A 44 9.48 -11.01 8.81
C GLU A 44 9.26 -9.54 8.40
N SER A 45 8.69 -9.30 7.22
CA SER A 45 8.40 -7.97 6.68
C SER A 45 7.04 -7.41 7.12
N LEU A 46 6.24 -8.18 7.89
CA LEU A 46 4.91 -7.79 8.36
C LEU A 46 4.84 -7.85 9.89
N LEU A 47 4.85 -6.68 10.52
CA LEU A 47 4.76 -6.58 11.98
C LEU A 47 3.41 -7.03 12.52
N GLU A 48 2.33 -6.62 11.86
CA GLU A 48 0.97 -6.93 12.27
C GLU A 48 0.03 -6.92 11.05
N LEU A 49 -0.99 -7.77 11.09
CA LEU A 49 -2.06 -7.80 10.10
C LEU A 49 -3.40 -8.03 10.81
N GLU A 50 -4.18 -6.97 10.94
CA GLU A 50 -5.56 -7.02 11.44
C GLU A 50 -6.54 -6.81 10.28
N VAL A 51 -7.32 -7.85 9.95
CA VAL A 51 -8.32 -7.79 8.88
C VAL A 51 -9.66 -8.18 9.44
N LYS A 52 -10.57 -7.21 9.53
CA LYS A 52 -11.96 -7.44 9.95
C LYS A 52 -12.79 -8.05 8.84
N GLU A 53 -12.57 -7.57 7.62
CA GLU A 53 -13.21 -8.07 6.39
C GLU A 53 -12.21 -7.98 5.23
N PRO A 54 -12.24 -8.94 4.29
CA PRO A 54 -11.43 -8.86 3.08
C PRO A 54 -11.71 -7.55 2.35
N SER A 55 -10.64 -6.81 2.04
CA SER A 55 -10.76 -5.46 1.47
C SER A 55 -9.94 -5.32 0.21
N LYS A 56 -10.45 -4.56 -0.75
CA LYS A 56 -9.79 -4.31 -2.04
C LYS A 56 -10.00 -2.88 -2.51
N ALA A 57 -8.92 -2.18 -2.86
CA ALA A 57 -9.01 -0.85 -3.44
C ALA A 57 -7.89 -0.61 -4.45
N THR A 58 -8.17 0.20 -5.46
CA THR A 58 -7.18 0.62 -6.45
C THR A 58 -6.79 2.06 -6.21
N PHE A 59 -5.51 2.40 -6.33
CA PHE A 59 -4.97 3.74 -6.10
C PHE A 59 -4.07 4.16 -7.25
N ASN A 60 -3.89 5.47 -7.40
CA ASN A 60 -2.86 6.01 -8.28
C ASN A 60 -1.49 5.75 -7.63
N LEU A 61 -0.67 4.96 -8.31
CA LEU A 61 0.60 4.47 -7.79
C LEU A 61 1.65 5.58 -7.72
N ASN A 62 1.60 6.59 -8.59
CA ASN A 62 2.55 7.70 -8.55
C ASN A 62 2.41 8.52 -7.26
N PHE A 63 1.17 8.83 -6.85
CA PHE A 63 0.96 9.52 -5.56
C PHE A 63 1.37 8.64 -4.37
N LEU A 64 1.06 7.35 -4.41
CA LEU A 64 1.44 6.43 -3.34
C LEU A 64 2.98 6.31 -3.22
N ALA A 65 3.69 6.24 -4.35
CA ALA A 65 5.15 6.19 -4.40
C ALA A 65 5.79 7.44 -3.81
N ASP A 66 5.28 8.63 -4.13
CA ASP A 66 5.78 9.89 -3.55
C ASP A 66 5.59 9.92 -2.03
N MET A 67 4.43 9.50 -1.53
CA MET A 67 4.14 9.42 -0.09
C MET A 67 5.06 8.42 0.63
N VAL A 68 5.24 7.22 0.05
CA VAL A 68 6.10 6.18 0.62
C VAL A 68 7.58 6.59 0.58
N LYS A 69 8.02 7.28 -0.46
CA LYS A 69 9.39 7.81 -0.57
C LYS A 69 9.69 8.82 0.53
N VAL A 70 8.76 9.74 0.81
CA VAL A 70 8.91 10.69 1.93
C VAL A 70 8.88 9.94 3.26
N GLY A 71 7.88 9.09 3.49
CA GLY A 71 7.70 8.36 4.74
C GLY A 71 8.89 7.46 5.09
N SER A 72 9.39 6.69 4.12
CA SER A 72 10.55 5.78 4.30
C SER A 72 11.87 6.50 4.58
N SER A 73 12.00 7.78 4.26
CA SER A 73 13.17 8.58 4.64
C SER A 73 13.13 9.02 6.12
N THR A 74 11.97 8.87 6.77
CA THR A 74 11.71 9.37 8.13
C THR A 74 11.36 8.28 9.13
N SER A 75 10.92 7.10 8.67
CA SER A 75 10.51 5.96 9.50
C SER A 75 10.82 4.63 8.82
N GLU A 76 11.24 3.64 9.61
CA GLU A 76 11.37 2.24 9.16
C GLU A 76 10.02 1.51 9.18
N ILE A 77 9.06 1.97 9.98
CA ILE A 77 7.75 1.35 10.17
C ILE A 77 6.68 2.21 9.49
N ALA A 78 5.81 1.56 8.73
CA ALA A 78 4.64 2.18 8.12
C ALA A 78 3.38 1.38 8.46
N THR A 79 2.31 2.07 8.85
CA THR A 79 0.99 1.48 9.07
C THR A 79 0.08 1.86 7.90
N LEU A 80 -0.60 0.88 7.35
CA LEU A 80 -1.54 1.05 6.24
C LEU A 80 -2.92 0.63 6.72
N GLU A 81 -3.89 1.54 6.62
CA GLU A 81 -5.29 1.27 6.91
C GLU A 81 -6.13 1.59 5.68
N PHE A 82 -6.87 0.61 5.18
CA PHE A 82 -7.78 0.79 4.05
C PHE A 82 -8.98 -0.14 4.16
N SER A 83 -10.03 0.17 3.40
CA SER A 83 -11.20 -0.68 3.19
C SER A 83 -11.53 -0.69 1.70
N THR A 84 -12.48 -1.52 1.30
CA THR A 84 -12.90 -1.64 -0.10
C THR A 84 -13.36 -0.29 -0.66
N ASP A 85 -12.74 0.15 -1.74
CA ASP A 85 -13.04 1.42 -2.44
C ASP A 85 -13.15 2.66 -1.52
N MET A 86 -12.38 2.67 -0.42
CA MET A 86 -12.27 3.79 0.52
C MET A 86 -10.85 4.38 0.52
N PRO A 87 -10.66 5.64 0.98
CA PRO A 87 -9.33 6.22 1.08
C PRO A 87 -8.39 5.36 1.93
N ILE A 88 -7.15 5.19 1.46
CA ILE A 88 -6.08 4.59 2.26
C ILE A 88 -5.47 5.67 3.17
N LYS A 89 -5.25 5.30 4.43
CA LYS A 89 -4.42 6.05 5.37
C LYS A 89 -3.04 5.40 5.44
N LEU A 90 -2.00 6.19 5.25
CA LEU A 90 -0.61 5.79 5.51
C LEU A 90 -0.07 6.58 6.69
N GLU A 91 0.49 5.89 7.66
CA GLU A 91 1.04 6.47 8.87
C GLU A 91 2.51 6.06 9.02
N PHE A 92 3.38 7.04 9.28
CA PHE A 92 4.81 6.85 9.53
C PHE A 92 5.18 7.46 10.87
N ASN A 93 5.78 6.66 11.75
CA ASN A 93 6.24 7.10 13.07
C ASN A 93 7.62 7.73 12.98
N ILE A 94 7.69 9.04 13.19
CA ILE A 94 8.94 9.82 13.14
C ILE A 94 9.53 9.92 14.55
N ILE A 95 10.78 10.39 14.64
CA ILE A 95 11.50 10.69 15.88
C ILE A 95 10.67 11.59 16.81
N GLN A 96 10.75 11.34 18.13
CA GLN A 96 10.14 12.15 19.19
C GLN A 96 8.60 12.23 19.14
N ASP A 97 7.94 11.08 18.95
CA ASP A 97 6.47 10.93 18.96
C ASP A 97 5.71 11.72 17.87
N ALA A 98 6.42 12.23 16.87
CA ALA A 98 5.79 12.88 15.71
C ALA A 98 5.28 11.82 14.72
N VAL A 99 4.09 12.05 14.15
CA VAL A 99 3.45 11.11 13.22
C VAL A 99 3.11 11.83 11.92
N LEU A 100 3.54 11.27 10.79
CA LEU A 100 3.17 11.73 9.46
C LEU A 100 2.02 10.87 8.93
N VAL A 101 0.89 11.52 8.63
CA VAL A 101 -0.32 10.84 8.13
C VAL A 101 -0.67 11.36 6.74
N TYR A 102 -0.80 10.43 5.78
CA TYR A 102 -1.33 10.70 4.45
C TYR A 102 -2.68 10.02 4.26
N TYR A 103 -3.54 10.66 3.47
CA TYR A 103 -4.76 10.06 2.95
C TYR A 103 -4.73 10.12 1.42
N LEU A 104 -5.00 8.99 0.78
CA LEU A 104 -5.09 8.90 -0.68
C LEU A 104 -6.43 8.29 -1.08
N ALA A 105 -7.20 9.02 -1.87
CA ALA A 105 -8.48 8.55 -2.39
C ALA A 105 -8.28 7.38 -3.37
N PRO A 106 -9.20 6.41 -3.37
CA PRO A 106 -9.16 5.31 -4.32
C PRO A 106 -9.51 5.83 -5.72
N ARG A 107 -8.98 5.15 -6.73
CA ARG A 107 -9.45 5.28 -8.10
C ARG A 107 -10.70 4.44 -8.23
N ILE A 108 -11.84 5.10 -8.41
CA ILE A 108 -13.07 4.45 -8.81
C ILE A 108 -13.06 4.44 -10.34
N GLU A 109 -12.80 3.29 -10.95
CA GLU A 109 -13.13 3.10 -12.36
C GLU A 109 -14.65 3.07 -12.45
N ALA A 110 -15.24 4.05 -13.14
CA ALA A 110 -16.65 4.02 -13.45
C ALA A 110 -16.90 2.75 -14.30
N ALA A 111 -17.75 1.87 -13.78
CA ALA A 111 -18.21 0.66 -14.48
C ALA A 111 -18.91 0.99 -15.80
#